data_AF-A0A1Y1K4Z0-F1
#
_entry.id   AF-A0A1Y1K4Z0-F1
#
_cell.length_a   1.000
_cell.length_b   1.000
_cell.length_c   1.000
_cell.angle_alpha   90.00
_cell.angle_beta   90.00
_cell.angle_gamma   90.00
#
_symmetry.space_group_name_H-M   'P 1'
#
loop_
_entity.id
_entity.type
_entity.pdbx_description
1 polymer ?
#
loop_
_entity_poly.entity_id
_entity_poly.type
_entity_poly.pdbx_seq_one_letter_code
_entity_poly.pdbx_strand_id
1 'polypeptide(L)'
;MDKETSYHLSTALEEFLIGRNVAEDTLNYLRLHKIDTDIIALMDETELSKLFASYGDRLAVVDFCKRQVHTNNRKISLFDRLRKKVSNKRKHSNSYSEDDDSMQ
;
A
#
# COMPACT_ATOMS: atom_id res chain seq x y z
N MET A 1 16.83 -6.10 29.19
CA MET A 1 15.91 -4.97 28.96
C MET A 1 15.38 -5.15 27.57
N ASP A 2 14.26 -5.83 27.52
CA ASP A 2 13.63 -6.37 26.33
C ASP A 2 13.26 -5.23 25.39
N LYS A 3 13.73 -5.34 24.15
CA LYS A 3 13.39 -4.40 23.09
C LYS A 3 11.88 -4.43 22.95
N GLU A 4 11.21 -3.32 23.28
CA GLU A 4 9.83 -3.06 22.88
C GLU A 4 9.73 -3.25 21.37
N THR A 5 9.36 -4.44 20.94
CA THR A 5 8.80 -4.68 19.63
C THR A 5 7.45 -3.95 19.63
N SER A 6 7.51 -2.64 19.33
CA SER A 6 6.34 -1.85 18.98
C SER A 6 5.69 -2.54 17.79
N TYR A 7 4.63 -3.30 18.07
CA TYR A 7 3.84 -4.00 17.07
C TYR A 7 3.08 -2.94 16.29
N HIS A 8 3.73 -2.43 15.24
CA HIS A 8 3.17 -1.34 14.46
C HIS A 8 2.03 -1.89 13.60
N LEU A 9 0.82 -1.76 14.11
CA LEU A 9 -0.30 -1.48 13.23
C LEU A 9 0.12 -0.28 12.36
N SER A 10 -0.21 -0.32 11.07
CA SER A 10 -0.11 0.87 10.23
C SER A 10 -0.74 2.05 10.96
N THR A 11 0.03 3.11 11.24
CA THR A 11 -0.46 4.30 11.97
C THR A 11 -1.73 4.85 11.33
N ALA A 12 -1.82 4.77 9.99
CA ALA A 12 -3.00 5.18 9.24
C ALA A 12 -4.23 4.27 9.46
N LEU A 13 -4.03 2.97 9.67
CA LEU A 13 -5.13 2.04 10.00
C LEU A 13 -5.62 2.29 11.43
N GLU A 14 -4.70 2.51 12.35
CA GLU A 14 -5.01 2.77 13.75
C GLU A 14 -5.81 4.07 13.94
N GLU A 15 -5.36 5.16 13.32
CA GLU A 15 -6.09 6.43 13.29
C GLU A 15 -7.49 6.28 12.68
N PHE A 16 -7.62 5.46 11.63
CA PHE A 16 -8.90 5.20 10.95
C PHE A 16 -9.89 4.41 11.83
N LEU A 17 -9.38 3.48 12.63
CA LEU A 17 -10.19 2.69 13.57
C LEU A 17 -10.57 3.51 14.81
N ILE A 18 -9.65 4.32 15.33
CA ILE A 18 -9.92 5.27 16.43
C ILE A 18 -10.98 6.29 15.99
N GLY A 19 -10.87 6.85 14.78
CA GLY A 19 -11.87 7.78 14.23
C GLY A 19 -13.27 7.18 14.03
N ARG A 20 -13.39 5.84 14.03
CA ARG A 20 -14.67 5.11 13.99
C ARG A 20 -15.17 4.66 15.36
N ASN A 21 -14.46 5.01 16.43
CA ASN A 21 -14.80 4.60 17.79
C ASN A 21 -14.86 3.07 17.97
N VAL A 22 -13.94 2.36 17.30
CA VAL A 22 -13.76 0.91 17.48
C VAL A 22 -13.26 0.64 18.90
N ALA A 23 -13.77 -0.41 19.55
CA ALA A 23 -13.38 -0.79 20.90
C ALA A 23 -11.87 -1.03 21.00
N GLU A 24 -11.27 -0.56 22.09
CA GLU A 24 -9.83 -0.70 22.35
C GLU A 24 -9.41 -2.17 22.44
N ASP A 25 -10.30 -3.04 22.92
CA ASP A 25 -10.10 -4.49 22.93
C ASP A 25 -9.88 -5.06 21.53
N THR A 26 -10.64 -4.58 20.54
CA THR A 26 -10.47 -4.98 19.14
C THR A 26 -9.15 -4.45 18.58
N LEU A 27 -8.76 -3.22 18.91
CA LEU A 27 -7.46 -2.66 18.53
C LEU A 27 -6.30 -3.47 19.12
N ASN A 28 -6.39 -3.86 20.39
CA ASN A 28 -5.39 -4.70 21.04
C ASN A 28 -5.34 -6.10 20.42
N TYR A 29 -6.48 -6.68 20.07
CA TYR A 29 -6.52 -7.94 19.32
C TYR A 29 -5.80 -7.81 17.98
N LEU A 30 -6.08 -6.76 17.21
CA LEU A 30 -5.44 -6.50 15.92
C LEU A 30 -3.91 -6.33 16.07
N ARG A 31 -3.45 -5.61 17.10
CA ARG A 31 -2.01 -5.46 17.42
C ARG A 31 -1.36 -6.79 17.78
N LEU A 32 -2.01 -7.58 18.66
CA LEU A 32 -1.48 -8.86 19.15
C LEU A 32 -1.38 -9.90 18.04
N HIS A 33 -2.40 -9.98 17.19
CA HIS A 33 -2.46 -10.93 16.09
C HIS A 33 -1.76 -10.43 14.82
N LYS A 34 -1.14 -9.25 14.86
CA LYS A 34 -0.42 -8.63 13.73
C LYS A 34 -1.28 -8.53 12.48
N ILE A 35 -2.53 -8.10 12.66
CA ILE A 35 -3.50 -7.98 11.57
C ILE A 35 -3.30 -6.63 10.89
N ASP A 36 -2.60 -6.66 9.75
CA ASP A 36 -2.32 -5.50 8.91
C ASP A 36 -3.40 -5.27 7.84
N THR A 37 -3.33 -4.13 7.14
CA THR A 37 -4.26 -3.79 6.06
C THR A 37 -4.36 -4.88 4.98
N ASP A 38 -3.26 -5.55 4.70
CA ASP A 38 -3.20 -6.61 3.69
C ASP A 38 -3.95 -7.87 4.15
N ILE A 39 -3.87 -8.18 5.44
CA ILE A 39 -4.56 -9.33 6.04
C ILE A 39 -6.06 -9.04 6.09
N ILE A 40 -6.46 -7.84 6.55
CA ILE A 40 -7.88 -7.44 6.58
C ILE A 40 -8.50 -7.49 5.18
N ALA A 41 -7.75 -7.08 4.14
CA ALA A 41 -8.24 -7.15 2.76
C ALA A 41 -8.48 -8.59 2.25
N LEU A 42 -7.86 -9.59 2.89
CA LEU A 42 -7.96 -11.02 2.57
C LEU A 42 -8.91 -11.78 3.52
N MET A 43 -9.35 -11.17 4.63
CA MET A 43 -10.24 -11.81 5.60
C MET A 43 -11.66 -11.97 5.05
N ASP A 44 -12.29 -13.08 5.43
CA ASP A 44 -13.67 -13.36 5.10
C ASP A 44 -14.64 -12.55 5.98
N GLU A 45 -15.86 -12.35 5.48
CA GLU A 45 -16.89 -11.59 6.19
C GLU A 45 -17.22 -12.18 7.58
N THR A 46 -17.11 -13.50 7.73
CA THR A 46 -17.35 -14.23 8.98
C THR A 46 -16.27 -13.96 10.03
N GLU A 47 -15.07 -13.58 9.61
CA GLU A 47 -13.99 -13.21 10.52
C GLU A 47 -14.06 -11.71 10.85
N LEU A 48 -14.40 -10.89 9.87
CA LEU A 48 -14.66 -9.46 10.06
C LEU A 48 -15.86 -9.20 10.98
N SER A 49 -16.86 -10.07 10.99
CA SER A 49 -18.02 -9.96 11.90
C SER A 49 -17.68 -10.23 13.36
N LYS A 50 -16.62 -10.99 13.63
CA LYS A 50 -16.10 -11.21 15.00
C LYS A 50 -15.35 -9.99 15.52
N LEU A 51 -14.73 -9.22 14.63
CA LEU A 51 -13.95 -8.04 14.96
C LEU A 51 -14.80 -6.77 15.02
N PHE A 52 -15.71 -6.61 14.05
CA PHE A 52 -16.56 -5.45 13.90
C PHE A 52 -18.03 -5.90 13.85
N ALA A 53 -18.79 -5.58 14.89
CA ALA A 53 -20.21 -5.93 14.98
C ALA A 53 -21.07 -5.21 13.92
N SER A 54 -20.72 -3.96 13.60
CA SER A 54 -21.41 -3.14 12.60
C SER A 54 -21.01 -3.53 11.17
N TYR A 55 -22.00 -3.79 10.31
CA TYR A 55 -21.77 -4.10 8.89
C TYR A 55 -21.16 -2.91 8.13
N GLY A 56 -21.55 -1.69 8.47
CA GLY A 56 -21.00 -0.48 7.86
C GLY A 56 -19.50 -0.34 8.12
N ASP A 57 -19.05 -0.68 9.34
CA ASP A 57 -17.64 -0.61 9.70
C ASP A 57 -16.84 -1.70 9.01
N ARG A 58 -17.38 -2.92 8.88
CA ARG A 58 -16.76 -3.99 8.07
C ARG A 58 -16.48 -3.54 6.65
N LEU A 59 -17.48 -2.99 5.97
CA LEU A 59 -17.33 -2.51 4.60
C LEU A 59 -16.33 -1.37 4.49
N ALA A 60 -16.38 -0.42 5.42
CA ALA A 60 -15.50 0.74 5.41
C ALA A 60 -14.04 0.37 5.66
N VAL A 61 -13.77 -0.55 6.59
CA VAL A 61 -12.42 -1.04 6.90
C VAL A 61 -11.85 -1.82 5.72
N VAL A 62 -12.65 -2.69 5.10
CA VAL A 62 -12.23 -3.43 3.89
C VAL A 62 -11.94 -2.48 2.72
N ASP A 63 -12.80 -1.49 2.48
CA ASP A 63 -12.59 -0.51 1.42
C ASP A 63 -11.34 0.35 1.66
N PHE A 64 -11.12 0.80 2.90
CA PHE A 64 -9.91 1.52 3.28
C PHE A 64 -8.64 0.69 3.02
N CYS A 65 -8.66 -0.58 3.43
CA CYS A 65 -7.54 -1.50 3.23
C CYS A 65 -7.26 -1.73 1.75
N LYS A 66 -8.29 -1.99 0.93
CA LYS A 66 -8.14 -2.12 -0.53
C LYS A 66 -7.55 -0.87 -1.17
N ARG A 67 -7.99 0.31 -0.76
CA ARG A 67 -7.46 1.58 -1.28
C ARG A 67 -5.98 1.77 -0.97
N GLN A 68 -5.52 1.40 0.23
CA GLN A 68 -4.11 1.45 0.61
C GLN A 68 -3.23 0.51 -0.25
N VAL A 69 -3.71 -0.70 -0.53
CA VAL A 69 -3.00 -1.64 -1.44
C VAL A 69 -2.90 -1.05 -2.85
N HIS A 70 -3.98 -0.47 -3.38
CA HIS A 70 -4.00 0.08 -4.73
C HIS A 70 -3.22 1.40 -4.90
N THR A 71 -3.10 2.24 -3.86
CA THR A 71 -2.27 3.46 -3.93
C THR A 71 -0.79 3.11 -3.96
N ASN A 72 -0.36 2.07 -3.25
CA ASN A 72 1.02 1.60 -3.27
C ASN A 72 1.40 1.06 -4.67
N ASN A 73 0.54 0.20 -5.24
CA ASN A 73 0.75 -0.33 -6.59
C ASN A 73 0.76 0.75 -7.70
N ARG A 74 -0.09 1.78 -7.58
CA ARG A 74 -0.08 2.91 -8.52
C ARG A 74 1.23 3.68 -8.50
N LYS A 75 1.79 3.96 -7.31
CA LYS A 75 3.09 4.65 -7.17
C LYS A 75 4.22 3.87 -7.83
N ILE A 76 4.27 2.55 -7.64
CA ILE A 76 5.28 1.67 -8.26
C ILE A 76 5.19 1.75 -9.79
N SER A 77 3.98 1.64 -10.35
CA SER A 77 3.79 1.72 -11.81
C SER A 77 4.24 3.05 -12.42
N LEU A 78 4.06 4.17 -11.70
CA LEU A 78 4.49 5.50 -12.14
C LEU A 78 6.02 5.61 -12.15
N PHE A 79 6.68 5.12 -11.10
CA PHE A 79 8.15 5.08 -11.02
C PHE A 79 8.74 4.21 -12.14
N ASP A 80 8.15 3.07 -12.44
CA ASP A 80 8.59 2.21 -13.55
C ASP A 80 8.42 2.87 -14.91
N ARG A 81 7.30 3.55 -15.15
CA ARG A 81 7.08 4.33 -16.39
C ARG A 81 8.10 5.47 -16.50
N LEU A 82 8.41 6.15 -15.41
CA LEU A 82 9.41 7.21 -15.38
C LEU A 82 10.81 6.65 -15.68
N ARG A 83 11.22 5.55 -15.02
CA ARG A 83 12.49 4.87 -15.28
C ARG A 83 12.62 4.46 -16.75
N LYS A 84 11.60 3.82 -17.31
CA LYS A 84 11.57 3.45 -18.74
C LYS A 84 11.77 4.66 -19.65
N LYS A 85 11.12 5.79 -19.35
CA LYS A 85 11.22 7.02 -20.15
C LYS A 85 12.61 7.68 -20.06
N VAL A 86 13.21 7.73 -18.87
CA VAL A 86 14.57 8.26 -18.67
C VAL A 86 15.62 7.38 -19.35
N SER A 87 15.50 6.05 -19.22
CA SER A 87 16.41 5.10 -19.87
C SER A 87 16.30 5.15 -21.40
N ASN A 88 15.10 5.30 -21.97
CA ASN A 88 14.94 5.46 -23.42
C ASN A 88 15.53 6.78 -23.95
N LYS A 89 15.44 7.88 -23.18
CA LYS A 89 16.01 9.17 -23.60
C LYS A 89 17.54 9.11 -23.73
N ARG A 90 18.22 8.34 -22.87
CA ARG A 90 19.69 8.14 -22.94
C ARG A 90 20.14 7.28 -24.12
N LYS A 91 19.29 6.38 -24.61
CA LYS A 91 19.61 5.55 -25.78
C LYS A 91 19.50 6.33 -27.10
N HIS A 92 18.58 7.28 -27.18
CA HIS A 92 18.35 8.08 -28.39
C HIS A 92 19.41 9.19 -28.59
N SER A 93 20.12 9.61 -27.55
CA SER A 93 21.21 10.60 -27.69
C SER A 93 22.54 9.99 -28.14
N ASN A 94 22.62 8.67 -28.33
CA ASN A 94 23.85 7.97 -28.68
C ASN A 94 23.82 7.39 -30.11
N SER A 95 22.90 7.87 -30.96
CA SER A 95 22.69 7.36 -32.34
C SER A 95 22.70 8.45 -33.42
N TYR A 96 23.28 9.63 -33.14
CA TYR A 96 23.53 10.67 -34.15
C TYR A 96 25.00 11.08 -34.12
N SER A 97 25.86 10.16 -34.48
CA SER A 97 27.26 10.42 -34.78
C SER A 97 27.80 9.26 -35.59
N GLU A 98 27.45 9.22 -36.87
CA GLU A 98 28.24 8.68 -37.99
C GLU A 98 27.40 8.76 -39.26
N ASP A 99 28.04 9.14 -40.36
CA ASP A 99 27.58 9.19 -41.75
C ASP A 99 26.89 10.47 -42.26
N ASP A 100 27.69 11.48 -42.62
CA ASP A 100 27.56 12.20 -43.90
C ASP A 100 28.89 12.92 -44.26
N ASP A 101 29.84 12.17 -44.81
CA ASP A 101 31.04 12.69 -45.48
C ASP A 101 31.07 12.10 -46.91
N SER A 102 30.61 12.87 -47.89
CA SER A 102 31.08 12.90 -49.31
C SER A 102 29.98 13.36 -50.28
N MET A 103 30.11 14.57 -50.82
CA MET A 103 29.85 14.81 -52.25
C MET A 103 30.96 15.69 -52.82
N GLN A 104 31.67 15.12 -53.79
CA GLN A 104 32.58 15.78 -54.73
C GLN A 104 31.81 16.64 -55.72
#